data_AF-A0A531ME68-F1
#
_entry.id   AF-A0A531ME68-F1
#
_cell.length_a   1.000
_cell.length_b   1.000
_cell.length_c   1.000
_cell.angle_alpha   90.00
_cell.angle_beta   90.00
_cell.angle_gamma   90.00
#
_symmetry.space_group_name_H-M   'P 1'
#
loop_
_entity.id
_entity.type
_entity.pdbx_description
1 polymer ?
#
loop_
_entity_poly.entity_id
_entity_poly.type
_entity_poly.pdbx_seq_one_letter_code
_entity_poly.pdbx_strand_id
1 'polypeptide(L)' 'FLPCGVPHTFRVASAEPGRNLTILTPGGLEEFFVEAAARELAIPDQMTEVAELASRYGIEFRGPAKWVD' A
#
# COMPACT_ATOMS: atom_id res chain seq x y z
N PHE A 1 -9.79 11.10 5.35
CA PHE A 1 -10.32 9.92 6.05
C PHE A 1 -10.65 8.87 5.01
N LEU A 2 -10.23 7.62 5.23
CA LEU A 2 -10.43 6.51 4.31
C LEU A 2 -11.31 5.47 5.02
N PRO A 3 -12.57 5.29 4.61
CA PRO A 3 -13.43 4.31 5.25
C PRO A 3 -12.91 2.89 5.01
N CYS A 4 -13.06 2.02 6.01
CA CYS A 4 -12.78 0.59 5.86
C CYS A 4 -13.67 0.00 4.75
N GLY A 5 -13.09 -0.87 3.92
CA GLY A 5 -13.79 -1.55 2.81
C GLY A 5 -14.00 -0.70 1.55
N VAL A 6 -13.61 0.58 1.54
CA VAL A 6 -13.69 1.44 0.34
C VAL A 6 -12.33 1.49 -0.35
N PRO A 7 -12.19 1.04 -1.61
CA PRO A 7 -10.94 1.13 -2.35
C PRO A 7 -10.45 2.57 -2.46
N HIS A 8 -9.16 2.79 -2.23
CA HIS A 8 -8.54 4.11 -2.28
C HIS A 8 -7.07 3.99 -2.66
N THR A 9 -6.50 5.09 -3.16
CA THR A 9 -5.09 5.18 -3.54
C THR A 9 -4.63 6.64 -3.57
N PHE A 10 -3.32 6.87 -3.64
CA PHE A 10 -2.70 8.18 -3.68
C PHE A 10 -1.56 8.20 -4.69
N ARG A 11 -1.31 9.37 -5.31
CA ARG A 11 -0.08 9.66 -6.04
C ARG A 11 0.55 10.94 -5.52
N VAL A 12 1.88 10.99 -5.47
CA VAL A 12 2.61 12.25 -5.37
C VAL A 12 2.57 12.89 -6.77
N ALA A 13 1.87 14.02 -6.90
CA ALA A 13 1.67 14.68 -8.20
C ALA A 13 2.84 15.60 -8.59
N SER A 14 3.69 15.97 -7.63
CA SER A 14 4.92 16.73 -7.88
C SER A 14 6.08 15.81 -8.28
N ALA A 15 7.10 16.38 -8.92
CA ALA A 15 8.38 15.70 -9.11
C ALA A 15 9.18 15.54 -7.80
N GLU A 16 8.85 16.33 -6.77
CA GLU A 16 9.51 16.31 -5.47
C GLU A 16 8.96 15.18 -4.57
N PRO A 17 9.78 14.61 -3.66
CA PRO A 17 9.34 13.61 -2.70
C PRO A 17 8.19 14.07 -1.82
N GLY A 18 7.15 13.24 -1.72
CA GLY A 18 6.05 13.43 -0.77
C GLY A 18 6.35 12.84 0.61
N ARG A 19 5.75 13.42 1.66
CA ARG A 19 5.69 12.83 3.01
C ARG A 19 4.23 12.53 3.34
N ASN A 20 3.95 11.31 3.78
CA ASN A 20 2.62 10.87 4.18
C ASN A 20 2.66 10.37 5.63
N LEU A 21 1.68 10.80 6.43
CA LEU A 21 1.40 10.24 7.75
C LEU A 21 0.06 9.51 7.69
N THR A 22 0.09 8.20 7.99
CA THR A 22 -1.11 7.39 8.10
C THR A 22 -1.40 7.10 9.57
N ILE A 23 -2.66 7.31 9.98
CA ILE A 23 -3.18 6.92 11.30
C ILE A 23 -4.29 5.90 11.04
N LEU A 24 -4.21 4.75 11.69
CA LEU A 24 -5.04 3.58 11.39
C LEU A 24 -5.65 2.97 12.65
N THR A 25 -6.89 2.50 12.53
CA THR A 25 -7.65 1.83 13.59
C THR A 25 -8.46 0.69 12.99
N PRO A 26 -8.34 -0.55 13.51
CA PRO A 26 -7.36 -1.01 14.50
C PRO A 26 -5.91 -0.93 13.96
N GLY A 27 -4.93 -0.99 14.87
CA GLY A 27 -3.49 -1.04 14.59
C GLY A 27 -3.04 -2.28 13.79
N GLY A 28 -1.75 -2.33 13.40
CA GLY A 28 -1.10 -3.54 12.87
C GLY A 28 -0.79 -3.54 11.36
N LEU A 29 -1.18 -2.50 10.62
CA LEU A 29 -0.82 -2.36 9.20
C LEU A 29 0.68 -2.09 9.02
N GLU A 30 1.34 -1.45 9.98
CA GLU A 30 2.75 -1.13 9.97
C GLU A 30 3.66 -2.36 9.78
N GLU A 31 3.26 -3.50 10.32
CA GLU A 31 4.01 -4.76 10.25
C GLU A 31 4.09 -5.32 8.82
N PHE A 32 3.10 -5.02 7.96
CA PHE A 32 3.17 -5.35 6.54
C PHE A 32 4.42 -4.75 5.88
N PHE A 33 4.73 -3.49 6.20
CA PHE A 33 5.88 -2.79 5.62
C PHE A 33 7.20 -3.34 6.18
N VAL A 34 7.24 -3.68 7.47
CA VAL A 34 8.42 -4.28 8.10
C VAL A 34 8.75 -5.62 7.45
N GLU A 35 7.75 -6.50 7.27
CA GLU A 35 7.97 -7.81 6.66
C GLU A 35 8.28 -7.72 5.16
N ALA A 36 7.62 -6.82 4.43
CA ALA A 36 7.93 -6.57 3.02
C ALA A 36 9.39 -6.13 2.84
N ALA A 37 9.87 -5.23 3.70
CA ALA A 37 11.25 -4.75 3.69
C ALA A 37 12.25 -5.86 4.06
N ALA A 38 11.96 -6.68 5.07
CA ALA A 38 12.82 -7.80 5.46
C ALA A 38 12.99 -8.87 4.35
N ARG A 39 12.00 -8.96 3.46
CA ARG A 39 12.00 -9.85 2.29
C ARG A 39 12.49 -9.17 1.01
N GLU A 40 12.87 -7.90 1.08
CA GLU A 40 13.30 -7.06 -0.05
C GLU A 40 12.29 -7.10 -1.22
N LEU A 41 10.98 -7.12 -0.93
CA LEU A 41 9.96 -7.18 -1.97
C LEU A 41 9.90 -5.88 -2.77
N ALA A 42 9.99 -6.00 -4.09
CA ALA A 42 9.96 -4.88 -5.02
C ALA A 42 8.68 -4.86 -5.87
N ILE A 43 8.12 -3.66 -6.05
CA ILE A 43 7.02 -3.39 -6.98
C ILE A 43 7.63 -2.71 -8.22
N PRO A 44 7.26 -3.11 -9.46
CA PRO A 44 6.20 -4.05 -9.80
C PRO A 44 6.62 -5.52 -9.91
N ASP A 45 7.91 -5.84 -9.76
CA ASP A 45 8.46 -7.15 -10.16
C ASP A 45 7.96 -8.34 -9.32
N GLN A 46 7.64 -8.13 -8.04
CA GLN A 46 7.22 -9.17 -7.09
C GLN A 46 5.79 -8.95 -6.58
N MET A 47 4.90 -8.48 -7.46
CA MET A 47 3.51 -8.17 -7.10
C MET A 47 2.73 -9.39 -6.57
N THR A 48 3.08 -10.61 -6.97
CA THR A 48 2.46 -11.85 -6.46
C THR A 48 2.77 -12.02 -4.98
N GLU A 49 4.05 -11.97 -4.61
CA GLU A 49 4.54 -12.12 -3.24
C GLU A 49 4.08 -10.97 -2.34
N VAL A 50 4.02 -9.75 -2.90
CA VAL A 50 3.44 -8.58 -2.23
C VAL A 50 1.96 -8.79 -1.95
N ALA A 51 1.17 -9.30 -2.90
CA ALA A 51 -0.25 -9.56 -2.73
C ALA A 51 -0.54 -10.68 -1.71
N GLU A 52 0.25 -11.76 -1.74
CA GLU A 52 0.18 -12.83 -0.74
C GLU A 52 0.46 -12.30 0.67
N LEU A 53 1.55 -11.54 0.84
CA LEU A 53 1.88 -10.88 2.09
C LEU A 53 0.74 -9.97 2.56
N ALA A 54 0.26 -9.09 1.67
CA ALA A 54 -0.79 -8.11 1.93
C ALA A 54 -2.10 -8.74 2.40
N SER A 55 -2.49 -9.90 1.84
CA SER A 55 -3.71 -10.61 2.23
C SER A 55 -3.71 -11.03 3.71
N ARG A 56 -2.54 -11.32 4.29
CA ARG A 56 -2.42 -11.65 5.73
C ARG A 56 -2.73 -10.48 6.65
N TYR A 57 -2.65 -9.25 6.11
CA TYR A 57 -2.96 -8.00 6.79
C TYR A 57 -4.32 -7.43 6.36
N GLY A 58 -5.15 -8.19 5.63
CA GLY A 58 -6.46 -7.74 5.17
C GLY A 58 -6.41 -6.70 4.05
N ILE A 59 -5.28 -6.59 3.35
CA ILE A 59 -5.08 -5.66 2.23
C ILE A 59 -5.34 -6.41 0.91
N GLU A 60 -6.07 -5.78 0.00
CA GLU A 60 -6.29 -6.27 -1.35
C GLU A 60 -5.88 -5.21 -2.38
N PHE A 61 -4.93 -5.55 -3.26
CA PHE A 61 -4.54 -4.69 -4.38
C PHE A 61 -5.52 -4.84 -5.55
N ARG A 62 -6.18 -3.75 -5.95
CA ARG A 62 -7.19 -3.74 -7.04
C ARG A 62 -6.63 -3.37 -8.42
N GLY A 63 -5.32 -3.23 -8.56
CA GLY A 63 -4.64 -2.86 -9.81
C GLY A 63 -4.25 -1.38 -9.87
N PRO A 64 -3.50 -0.97 -10.90
CA PRO A 64 -3.06 0.41 -11.03
C PRO A 64 -4.27 1.33 -11.19
N ALA A 65 -4.25 2.45 -10.48
CA ALA A 65 -5.32 3.44 -10.58
C ALA A 65 -5.34 4.10 -11.96
N LYS A 66 -6.55 4.37 -12.46
CA LYS A 66 -6.75 5.16 -13.68
C LYS A 66 -6.65 6.64 -13.33
N TRP A 67 -5.44 7.18 -13.32
CA TRP A 67 -5.22 8.60 -13.11
C TRP A 67 -5.71 9.39 -14.33
N VAL A 68 -6.31 10.56 -14.09
CA VAL A 68 -6.52 11.60 -15.10
C VAL A 68 -5.48 12.68 -14.82
N ASP A 69 -4.76 13.10 -15.87
CA ASP A 69 -3.76 14.17 -15.79
C ASP A 69 -4.41 15.56 -15.72
#